data_AF-A0A957R0G7-F1
#
_entry.id   AF-A0A957R0G7-F1
#
_cell.length_a   1.000
_cell.length_b   1.000
_cell.length_c   1.000
_cell.angle_alpha   90.00
_cell.angle_beta   90.00
_cell.angle_gamma   90.00
#
_symmetry.space_group_name_H-M   'P 1'
#
loop_
_entity.id
_entity.type
_entity.pdbx_description
1 polymer ?
#
loop_
_entity_poly.entity_id
_entity_poly.type
_entity_poly.pdbx_seq_one_letter_code
_entity_poly.pdbx_strand_id
1 'polypeptide(L)'
;LSIGLFFLLPAFLADLLTRLAGSVGLLNTDLATGNTAAISLFTNLVEGFVRLFLVVGYIWAIGLMPDIKRLYGYHGAEHKTINAFEAGAELTPESVARFPLEHPRCGTAFLLTVVLVSILFFSVLTILMPALNHWALRLLSRLLFLPVVAGIAYEFIRFTAKYQHWRLIRWLTAPNLALQRLTTREPDRSMLEVAIAAFNEVLALEYETALAEKVLPLDESAPAPEIS
;
A
#
# COMPACT_ATOMS: atom_id res chain seq x y z
N LEU A 1 19.08 -3.01 10.35
CA LEU A 1 17.86 -3.38 11.10
C LEU A 1 16.72 -3.80 10.16
N SER A 2 16.33 -2.98 9.19
CA SER A 2 15.15 -3.20 8.33
C SER A 2 15.19 -4.46 7.45
N ILE A 3 16.35 -4.79 6.86
CA ILE A 3 16.51 -6.05 6.09
C ILE A 3 16.30 -7.27 7.00
N GLY A 4 16.85 -7.23 8.22
CA GLY A 4 16.64 -8.29 9.20
C GLY A 4 15.16 -8.47 9.57
N LEU A 5 14.49 -7.39 9.95
CA LEU A 5 13.12 -7.41 10.44
C LEU A 5 12.07 -7.76 9.37
N PHE A 6 12.21 -7.22 8.15
CA PHE A 6 11.17 -7.33 7.12
C PHE A 6 11.47 -8.33 6.00
N PHE A 7 12.70 -8.84 5.92
CA PHE A 7 13.08 -9.82 4.89
C PHE A 7 13.55 -11.15 5.48
N LEU A 8 14.47 -11.12 6.45
CA LEU A 8 15.02 -12.36 7.02
C LEU A 8 14.09 -12.98 8.07
N LEU A 9 13.53 -12.18 8.97
CA LEU A 9 12.65 -12.67 10.03
C LEU A 9 11.38 -13.36 9.51
N PRO A 10 10.63 -12.83 8.52
CA PRO A 10 9.44 -13.51 8.02
C PRO A 10 9.77 -14.85 7.37
N ALA A 11 10.89 -14.92 6.62
CA ALA A 11 11.34 -16.16 5.99
C ALA A 11 11.76 -17.21 7.04
N PHE A 12 12.50 -16.79 8.05
CA PHE A 12 12.90 -17.65 9.16
C PHE A 12 11.68 -18.15 9.96
N LEU A 13 10.74 -17.27 10.31
CA LEU A 13 9.52 -17.64 11.02
C LEU A 13 8.65 -18.59 10.21
N ALA A 14 8.53 -18.38 8.89
CA ALA A 14 7.78 -19.28 8.02
C ALA A 14 8.41 -20.67 7.95
N ASP A 15 9.74 -20.75 7.78
CA ASP A 15 10.46 -22.03 7.78
C ASP A 15 10.33 -22.76 9.13
N LEU A 16 10.46 -22.02 10.25
CA LEU A 16 10.26 -22.57 11.59
C LEU A 16 8.84 -23.10 11.78
N LEU A 17 7.81 -22.34 11.40
CA LEU A 17 6.41 -22.76 11.52
C LEU A 17 6.10 -23.99 10.66
N THR A 18 6.62 -24.06 9.43
CA THR A 18 6.45 -25.23 8.56
C THR A 18 7.14 -26.47 9.16
N ARG A 19 8.35 -26.34 9.70
CA ARG A 19 9.06 -27.44 10.36
C ARG A 19 8.34 -27.91 11.62
N LEU A 20 7.83 -26.99 12.43
CA LEU A 20 7.03 -27.31 13.61
C LEU A 20 5.76 -28.05 13.20
N ALA A 21 5.00 -27.56 12.22
CA ALA A 21 3.80 -28.23 11.72
C ALA A 21 4.08 -29.64 11.15
N GLY A 22 5.25 -29.83 10.52
CA GLY A 22 5.73 -31.17 10.13
C GLY A 22 6.00 -32.08 11.33
N SER A 23 6.65 -31.56 12.36
CA SER A 23 7.02 -32.34 13.56
C SER A 23 5.83 -32.81 14.40
N VAL A 24 4.69 -32.12 14.34
CA VAL A 24 3.43 -32.53 15.00
C VAL A 24 2.46 -33.26 14.07
N GLY A 25 2.90 -33.66 12.87
CA GLY A 25 2.09 -34.44 11.92
C GLY A 25 0.92 -33.66 11.30
N LEU A 26 0.87 -32.34 11.46
CA LEU A 26 -0.13 -31.45 10.83
C LEU A 26 0.11 -31.30 9.32
N LEU A 27 1.35 -31.46 8.87
CA LEU A 27 1.76 -31.45 7.48
C LEU A 27 2.69 -32.64 7.21
N ASN A 28 2.42 -33.42 6.16
CA ASN A 28 3.37 -34.43 5.70
C ASN A 28 4.56 -33.71 5.05
N THR A 29 5.63 -33.51 5.81
CA THR A 29 6.89 -32.94 5.30
C THR A 29 7.80 -33.99 4.66
N ASP A 30 7.36 -35.24 4.58
CA ASP A 30 8.13 -36.33 3.97
C ASP A 30 8.39 -36.04 2.48
N LEU A 31 9.67 -35.76 2.20
CA LEU A 31 10.24 -35.50 0.88
C LEU A 31 9.92 -36.58 -0.16
N ALA A 32 9.52 -37.77 0.29
CA ALA A 32 9.22 -38.94 -0.54
C ALA A 32 7.83 -38.92 -1.20
N THR A 33 6.88 -38.10 -0.75
CA THR A 33 5.46 -38.19 -1.20
C THR A 33 5.10 -37.32 -2.41
N GLY A 34 6.05 -36.68 -3.10
CA GLY A 34 5.73 -35.90 -4.31
C GLY A 34 4.84 -34.66 -4.10
N ASN A 35 4.54 -34.32 -2.83
CA ASN A 35 3.62 -33.24 -2.45
C ASN A 35 4.34 -31.87 -2.30
N THR A 36 5.44 -31.68 -3.03
CA THR A 36 6.34 -30.52 -2.93
C THR A 36 5.67 -29.20 -3.27
N ALA A 37 4.69 -29.20 -4.18
CA ALA A 37 3.93 -28.02 -4.56
C ALA A 37 3.00 -27.52 -3.44
N ALA A 38 2.29 -28.42 -2.75
CA ALA A 38 1.39 -28.07 -1.66
C ALA A 38 2.15 -27.49 -0.45
N ILE A 39 3.29 -28.10 -0.10
CA ILE A 39 4.16 -27.64 0.99
C ILE A 39 4.78 -26.27 0.65
N SER A 40 5.20 -26.08 -0.62
CA SER A 40 5.74 -24.80 -1.09
C SER A 40 4.69 -23.70 -1.06
N LEU A 41 3.46 -23.99 -1.51
CA LEU A 41 2.35 -23.05 -1.46
C LEU A 41 2.02 -22.66 -0.01
N PHE A 42 1.89 -23.64 0.88
CA PHE A 42 1.65 -23.39 2.30
C PHE A 42 2.73 -22.49 2.91
N THR A 43 4.00 -22.82 2.68
CA THR A 43 5.13 -22.05 3.23
C THR A 43 5.14 -20.62 2.69
N ASN A 44 4.87 -20.40 1.39
CA ASN A 44 4.82 -19.07 0.81
C ASN A 44 3.64 -18.23 1.33
N LEU A 45 2.48 -18.87 1.53
CA LEU A 45 1.31 -18.21 2.13
C LEU A 45 1.61 -17.82 3.59
N VAL A 46 2.16 -18.74 4.39
CA VAL A 46 2.56 -18.46 5.78
C VAL A 46 3.59 -17.34 5.83
N GLU A 47 4.63 -17.36 4.99
CA GLU A 47 5.62 -16.27 4.90
C GLU A 47 4.94 -14.94 4.56
N GLY A 48 4.02 -14.96 3.59
CA GLY A 48 3.21 -13.80 3.20
C GLY A 48 2.41 -13.22 4.36
N PHE A 49 1.70 -14.07 5.10
CA PHE A 49 0.89 -13.65 6.25
C PHE A 49 1.75 -13.16 7.40
N VAL A 50 2.84 -13.85 7.76
CA VAL A 50 3.78 -13.41 8.80
C VAL A 50 4.33 -12.03 8.46
N ARG A 51 4.72 -11.80 7.19
CA ARG A 51 5.18 -10.49 6.73
C ARG A 51 4.09 -9.42 6.83
N LEU A 52 2.86 -9.74 6.43
CA LEU A 52 1.72 -8.83 6.57
C LEU A 52 1.49 -8.46 8.04
N PHE A 53 1.48 -9.43 8.95
CA PHE A 53 1.33 -9.19 10.39
C PHE A 53 2.46 -8.35 10.96
N LEU A 54 3.72 -8.58 10.55
CA LEU A 54 4.85 -7.78 10.99
C LEU A 54 4.74 -6.32 10.52
N VAL A 55 4.34 -6.08 9.26
CA VAL A 55 4.13 -4.73 8.73
C VAL A 55 2.99 -4.02 9.46
N VAL A 56 1.84 -4.68 9.58
CA VAL A 56 0.67 -4.11 10.27
C VAL A 56 0.96 -3.86 11.75
N GLY A 57 1.56 -4.83 12.43
CA GLY A 57 1.94 -4.72 13.84
C GLY A 57 2.98 -3.63 14.08
N TYR A 58 3.95 -3.47 13.17
CA TYR A 58 4.93 -2.39 13.23
C TYR A 58 4.27 -1.01 13.10
N ILE A 59 3.43 -0.81 12.08
CA ILE A 59 2.70 0.46 11.85
C ILE A 59 1.84 0.80 13.07
N TRP A 60 1.13 -0.19 13.60
CA TRP A 60 0.33 -0.02 14.80
C TRP A 60 1.19 0.38 16.02
N ALA A 61 2.32 -0.29 16.24
CA ALA A 61 3.20 -0.05 17.38
C ALA A 61 3.85 1.35 17.33
N ILE A 62 4.41 1.76 16.19
CA ILE A 62 4.96 3.12 16.05
C ILE A 62 3.87 4.18 16.18
N GLY A 63 2.64 3.85 15.80
CA GLY A 63 1.46 4.69 15.95
C GLY A 63 1.09 5.02 17.40
N LEU A 64 1.74 4.40 18.38
CA LEU A 64 1.60 4.72 19.80
C LEU A 64 2.49 5.90 20.22
N MET A 65 3.54 6.21 19.46
CA MET A 65 4.47 7.30 19.73
C MET A 65 3.80 8.68 19.50
N PRO A 66 4.03 9.68 20.37
CA PRO A 66 3.39 11.00 20.25
C PRO A 66 3.58 11.69 18.90
N ASP A 67 4.82 11.68 18.39
CA ASP A 67 5.15 12.33 17.11
C ASP A 67 4.43 11.66 15.92
N ILE A 68 4.35 10.33 15.96
CA ILE A 68 3.66 9.56 14.91
C ILE A 68 2.14 9.72 15.02
N LYS A 69 1.58 9.82 16.23
CA LYS A 69 0.16 10.17 16.41
C LYS A 69 -0.16 11.53 15.80
N ARG A 70 0.73 12.52 16.00
CA ARG A 70 0.60 13.85 15.40
C ARG A 70 0.66 13.78 13.87
N LEU A 71 1.61 13.03 13.32
CA LEU A 71 1.71 12.77 11.87
C LEU A 71 0.42 12.15 11.31
N TYR A 72 -0.13 11.16 11.99
CA TYR A 72 -1.39 10.54 11.59
C TYR A 72 -2.60 11.48 11.71
N GLY A 73 -2.54 12.50 12.58
CA GLY A 73 -3.50 13.59 12.62
C GLY A 73 -3.46 14.43 11.33
N TYR A 74 -2.28 14.84 10.88
CA TYR A 74 -2.13 15.55 9.60
C TYR A 74 -2.60 14.73 8.40
N HIS A 75 -2.32 13.43 8.38
CA HIS A 75 -2.83 12.54 7.35
C HIS A 75 -4.37 12.44 7.38
N GLY A 76 -4.97 12.40 8.58
CA GLY A 76 -6.41 12.51 8.75
C GLY A 76 -6.97 13.84 8.24
N ALA A 77 -6.27 14.95 8.47
CA ALA A 77 -6.65 16.27 7.97
C ALA A 77 -6.66 16.33 6.44
N GLU A 78 -5.64 15.77 5.78
CA GLU A 78 -5.58 15.66 4.31
C GLU A 78 -6.79 14.90 3.76
N HIS A 79 -7.10 13.73 4.31
CA HIS A 79 -8.25 12.94 3.88
C HIS A 79 -9.57 13.68 4.03
N LYS A 80 -9.77 14.36 5.17
CA LYS A 80 -10.99 15.15 5.38
C LYS A 80 -11.09 16.31 4.40
N THR A 81 -9.99 17.02 4.14
CA THR A 81 -9.95 18.14 3.17
C THR A 81 -10.29 17.67 1.76
N ILE A 82 -9.69 16.57 1.31
CA ILE A 82 -9.98 15.98 0.00
C ILE A 82 -11.45 15.52 -0.09
N ASN A 83 -11.94 14.81 0.93
CA ASN A 83 -13.35 14.39 0.99
C ASN A 83 -14.32 15.58 0.95
N ALA A 84 -13.99 16.68 1.64
CA ALA A 84 -14.80 17.91 1.64
C ALA A 84 -14.82 18.57 0.26
N PHE A 85 -13.66 18.68 -0.38
CA PHE A 85 -13.52 19.22 -1.73
C PHE A 85 -14.32 18.40 -2.76
N GLU A 86 -14.19 17.08 -2.72
CA GLU A 86 -14.91 16.18 -3.64
C GLU A 86 -16.43 16.21 -3.45
N ALA A 87 -16.89 16.50 -2.23
CA ALA A 87 -18.29 16.72 -1.94
C ALA A 87 -18.78 18.14 -2.30
N GLY A 88 -17.90 19.02 -2.78
CA GLY A 88 -18.21 20.42 -3.09
C GLY A 88 -18.52 21.26 -1.84
N ALA A 89 -18.05 20.84 -0.66
CA ALA A 89 -18.25 21.57 0.57
C ALA A 89 -17.26 22.73 0.70
N GLU A 90 -17.63 23.73 1.51
CA GLU A 90 -16.75 24.84 1.83
C GLU A 90 -15.53 24.35 2.61
N LEU A 91 -14.32 24.78 2.20
CA LEU A 91 -13.06 24.38 2.81
C LEU A 91 -12.73 25.24 4.04
N THR A 92 -13.57 25.14 5.07
CA THR A 92 -13.33 25.70 6.40
C THR A 92 -13.04 24.59 7.40
N PRO A 93 -12.23 24.82 8.45
CA PRO A 93 -11.95 23.79 9.46
C PRO A 93 -13.21 23.17 10.07
N GLU A 94 -14.26 23.97 10.30
CA GLU A 94 -15.53 23.52 10.88
C GLU A 94 -16.33 22.61 9.93
N SER A 95 -16.26 22.86 8.63
CA SER A 95 -16.88 22.04 7.58
C SER A 95 -16.09 20.75 7.36
N VAL A 96 -14.78 20.87 7.14
CA VAL A 96 -13.86 19.76 6.86
C VAL A 96 -13.84 18.76 8.01
N ALA A 97 -13.91 19.20 9.26
CA ALA A 97 -13.91 18.31 10.43
C ALA A 97 -15.01 17.22 10.40
N ARG A 98 -16.12 17.44 9.67
CA ARG A 98 -17.27 16.54 9.59
C ARG A 98 -17.09 15.39 8.58
N PHE A 99 -16.08 15.47 7.73
CA PHE A 99 -15.82 14.46 6.70
C PHE A 99 -15.10 13.22 7.28
N PRO A 100 -15.21 12.06 6.61
CA PRO A 100 -14.62 10.82 7.11
C PRO A 100 -13.09 10.84 7.05
N LEU A 101 -12.46 10.05 7.92
CA LEU A 101 -11.01 9.85 7.96
C LEU A 101 -10.52 8.91 6.87
N GLU A 102 -11.40 8.10 6.29
CA GLU A 102 -11.07 7.15 5.24
C GLU A 102 -11.31 7.75 3.85
N HIS A 103 -10.38 7.50 2.93
CA HIS A 103 -10.50 7.92 1.54
C HIS A 103 -10.10 6.76 0.60
N PRO A 104 -10.93 6.39 -0.40
CA PRO A 104 -10.65 5.23 -1.25
C PRO A 104 -9.37 5.38 -2.11
N ARG A 105 -8.85 6.60 -2.27
CA ARG A 105 -7.66 6.90 -3.09
C ARG A 105 -6.38 7.14 -2.29
N CYS A 106 -6.37 6.84 -0.98
CA CYS A 106 -5.20 7.05 -0.14
C CYS A 106 -3.99 6.18 -0.55
N GLY A 107 -2.78 6.75 -0.59
CA GLY A 107 -1.55 6.01 -0.86
C GLY A 107 -1.19 4.92 0.16
N THR A 108 -1.73 4.96 1.38
CA THR A 108 -1.56 3.83 2.33
C THR A 108 -2.28 2.57 1.86
N ALA A 109 -3.28 2.72 0.99
CA ALA A 109 -3.88 1.61 0.26
C ALA A 109 -2.89 0.87 -0.64
N PHE A 110 -1.94 1.63 -1.18
CA PHE A 110 -0.94 1.12 -2.09
C PHE A 110 -0.02 0.13 -1.40
N LEU A 111 0.45 0.43 -0.19
CA LEU A 111 1.34 -0.47 0.54
C LEU A 111 0.67 -1.83 0.82
N LEU A 112 -0.59 -1.83 1.28
CA LEU A 112 -1.30 -3.09 1.53
C LEU A 112 -1.55 -3.86 0.23
N THR A 113 -1.99 -3.16 -0.82
CA THR A 113 -2.24 -3.77 -2.13
C THR A 113 -0.97 -4.39 -2.69
N VAL A 114 0.18 -3.70 -2.60
CA VAL A 114 1.48 -4.23 -3.03
C VAL A 114 1.84 -5.49 -2.25
N VAL A 115 1.61 -5.53 -0.94
CA VAL A 115 1.88 -6.74 -0.14
C VAL A 115 0.97 -7.90 -0.58
N LEU A 116 -0.33 -7.68 -0.73
CA LEU A 116 -1.27 -8.73 -1.14
C LEU A 116 -0.97 -9.24 -2.56
N VAL A 117 -0.77 -8.32 -3.51
CA VAL A 117 -0.37 -8.64 -4.89
C VAL A 117 0.96 -9.39 -4.89
N SER A 118 1.93 -8.98 -4.06
CA SER A 118 3.20 -9.70 -3.91
C SER A 118 2.98 -11.16 -3.48
N ILE A 119 2.14 -11.39 -2.46
CA ILE A 119 1.87 -12.74 -1.96
C ILE A 119 1.32 -13.61 -3.08
N LEU A 120 0.31 -13.13 -3.80
CA LEU A 120 -0.31 -13.87 -4.90
C LEU A 120 0.66 -14.08 -6.07
N PHE A 121 1.34 -13.02 -6.51
CA PHE A 121 2.29 -13.05 -7.62
C PHE A 121 3.44 -14.02 -7.36
N PHE A 122 4.12 -13.90 -6.22
CA PHE A 122 5.25 -14.79 -5.89
C PHE A 122 4.80 -16.22 -5.57
N SER A 123 3.58 -16.42 -5.07
CA SER A 123 3.03 -17.78 -4.88
C SER A 123 2.87 -18.48 -6.23
N VAL A 124 2.28 -17.82 -7.22
CA VAL A 124 2.14 -18.36 -8.59
C VAL A 124 3.50 -18.50 -9.27
N LEU A 125 4.38 -17.50 -9.14
CA LEU A 125 5.72 -17.52 -9.74
C LEU A 125 6.56 -18.71 -9.23
N THR A 126 6.46 -19.02 -7.94
CA THR A 126 7.19 -20.13 -7.33
C THR A 126 6.63 -21.49 -7.75
N ILE A 127 5.33 -21.59 -8.01
CA ILE A 127 4.71 -22.81 -8.60
C ILE A 127 5.21 -23.01 -10.04
N LEU A 128 5.25 -21.94 -10.84
CA LEU A 128 5.66 -22.01 -12.24
C LEU A 128 7.16 -22.22 -12.40
N MET A 129 7.97 -21.67 -11.50
CA MET A 129 9.43 -21.78 -11.50
C MET A 129 9.95 -22.26 -10.14
N PRO A 130 9.92 -23.58 -9.87
CA PRO A 130 10.37 -24.15 -8.60
C PRO A 130 11.83 -23.84 -8.24
N ALA A 131 12.68 -23.55 -9.24
CA ALA A 131 14.07 -23.12 -9.04
C ALA A 131 14.20 -21.85 -8.19
N LEU A 132 13.17 -21.00 -8.16
CA LEU A 132 13.13 -19.79 -7.33
C LEU A 132 12.93 -20.07 -5.83
N ASN A 133 12.77 -21.34 -5.43
CA ASN A 133 12.76 -21.73 -4.02
C ASN A 133 14.14 -21.62 -3.35
N HIS A 134 15.23 -21.53 -4.13
CA HIS A 134 16.52 -21.24 -3.55
C HIS A 134 16.54 -19.82 -2.96
N TRP A 135 16.97 -19.68 -1.70
CA TRP A 135 16.88 -18.43 -0.93
C TRP A 135 17.44 -17.21 -1.66
N ALA A 136 18.57 -17.35 -2.36
CA ALA A 136 19.20 -16.26 -3.11
C ALA A 136 18.38 -15.84 -4.34
N LEU A 137 17.82 -16.80 -5.08
CA LEU A 137 16.99 -16.54 -6.25
C LEU A 137 15.61 -15.99 -5.85
N ARG A 138 15.11 -16.39 -4.68
CA ARG A 138 13.91 -15.82 -4.07
C ARG A 138 14.09 -14.34 -3.74
N LEU A 139 15.23 -13.94 -3.19
CA LEU A 139 15.53 -12.53 -2.90
C LEU A 139 15.71 -11.73 -4.19
N LEU A 140 16.46 -12.26 -5.15
CA LEU A 140 16.71 -11.60 -6.44
C LEU A 140 15.41 -11.39 -7.22
N SER A 141 14.55 -12.40 -7.28
CA SER A 141 13.26 -12.29 -7.99
C SER A 141 12.35 -11.22 -7.36
N ARG A 142 12.31 -11.11 -6.02
CA ARG A 142 11.54 -10.07 -5.33
C ARG A 142 12.01 -8.65 -5.68
N LEU A 143 13.31 -8.46 -5.85
CA LEU A 143 13.87 -7.17 -6.26
C LEU A 143 13.59 -6.88 -7.73
N LEU A 144 13.81 -7.87 -8.60
CA LEU A 144 13.63 -7.73 -10.05
C LEU A 144 12.17 -7.46 -10.45
N PHE A 145 11.23 -8.16 -9.81
CA PHE A 145 9.79 -8.04 -10.12
C PHE A 145 9.07 -6.94 -9.33
N LEU A 146 9.79 -6.13 -8.55
CA LEU A 146 9.20 -5.02 -7.80
C LEU A 146 8.41 -4.05 -8.69
N PRO A 147 8.90 -3.61 -9.87
CA PRO A 147 8.14 -2.72 -10.76
C PRO A 147 6.84 -3.36 -11.27
N VAL A 148 6.87 -4.67 -11.57
CA VAL A 148 5.70 -5.41 -12.08
C VAL A 148 4.62 -5.48 -11.01
N VAL A 149 4.99 -5.85 -9.79
CA VAL A 149 4.08 -5.90 -8.65
C VAL A 149 3.49 -4.51 -8.37
N ALA A 150 4.31 -3.46 -8.37
CA ALA A 150 3.86 -2.09 -8.17
C ALA A 150 2.86 -1.64 -9.25
N GLY A 151 3.13 -1.97 -10.53
CA GLY A 151 2.21 -1.66 -11.63
C GLY A 151 0.86 -2.37 -11.50
N ILE A 152 0.87 -3.66 -11.16
CA ILE A 152 -0.38 -4.42 -10.92
C ILE A 152 -1.15 -3.83 -9.73
N ALA A 153 -0.45 -3.47 -8.65
CA ALA A 153 -1.08 -2.87 -7.47
C ALA A 153 -1.71 -1.51 -7.79
N TYR A 154 -1.03 -0.68 -8.59
CA TYR A 154 -1.54 0.61 -9.04
C TYR A 154 -2.83 0.45 -9.86
N GLU A 155 -2.83 -0.42 -10.87
CA GLU A 155 -4.02 -0.67 -11.69
C GLU A 155 -5.16 -1.26 -10.87
N PHE A 156 -4.87 -2.14 -9.91
CA PHE A 156 -5.87 -2.68 -8.99
C PHE A 156 -6.53 -1.59 -8.13
N ILE A 157 -5.75 -0.65 -7.59
CA ILE A 157 -6.29 0.46 -6.80
C ILE A 157 -7.09 1.41 -7.68
N ARG A 158 -6.57 1.75 -8.86
CA ARG A 158 -7.27 2.59 -9.83
C ARG A 158 -8.61 1.99 -10.22
N PHE A 159 -8.62 0.68 -10.50
CA PHE A 159 -9.83 -0.07 -10.80
C PHE A 159 -10.82 -0.05 -9.62
N THR A 160 -10.37 -0.45 -8.43
CA THR A 160 -11.26 -0.52 -7.27
C THR A 160 -11.79 0.85 -6.85
N ALA A 161 -11.01 1.92 -6.99
CA ALA A 161 -11.47 3.30 -6.76
C ALA A 161 -12.56 3.72 -7.75
N LYS A 162 -12.42 3.36 -9.04
CA LYS A 162 -13.42 3.68 -10.08
C LYS A 162 -14.75 2.96 -9.87
N TYR A 163 -14.72 1.71 -9.40
CA TYR A 163 -15.90 0.86 -9.25
C TYR A 163 -16.43 0.76 -7.81
N GLN A 164 -16.18 1.76 -6.95
CA GLN A 164 -16.69 1.80 -5.57
C GLN A 164 -18.22 1.73 -5.44
N HIS A 165 -18.98 2.00 -6.51
CA HIS A 165 -20.43 1.85 -6.52
C HIS A 165 -20.89 0.38 -6.50
N TRP A 166 -20.03 -0.59 -6.84
CA TRP A 166 -20.34 -2.02 -6.79
C TRP A 166 -20.12 -2.60 -5.39
N ARG A 167 -21.12 -3.31 -4.88
CA ARG A 167 -21.09 -3.93 -3.53
C ARG A 167 -19.90 -4.88 -3.34
N LEU A 168 -19.54 -5.65 -4.36
CA LEU A 168 -18.40 -6.56 -4.32
C LEU A 168 -17.08 -5.80 -4.15
N ILE A 169 -16.90 -4.71 -4.90
CA ILE A 169 -15.69 -3.88 -4.83
C ILE A 169 -15.57 -3.23 -3.46
N ARG A 170 -16.67 -2.72 -2.89
CA ARG A 170 -16.68 -2.18 -1.52
C ARG A 170 -16.27 -3.21 -0.48
N TRP A 171 -16.75 -4.45 -0.61
CA TRP A 171 -16.35 -5.53 0.29
C TRP A 171 -14.86 -5.87 0.15
N LEU A 172 -14.35 -5.90 -1.08
CA LEU A 172 -12.95 -6.15 -1.38
C LEU A 172 -12.02 -5.03 -0.86
N THR A 173 -12.46 -3.77 -0.90
CA THR A 173 -11.68 -2.61 -0.41
C THR A 173 -11.92 -2.29 1.07
N ALA A 174 -12.90 -2.93 1.73
CA ALA A 174 -13.15 -2.77 3.15
C ALA A 174 -11.91 -3.02 4.06
N PRO A 175 -11.13 -4.11 3.90
CA PRO A 175 -9.93 -4.32 4.72
C PRO A 175 -8.90 -3.20 4.52
N ASN A 176 -8.82 -2.67 3.31
CA ASN A 176 -7.93 -1.59 2.96
C ASN A 176 -8.34 -0.26 3.62
N LEU A 177 -9.63 0.07 3.60
CA LEU A 177 -10.19 1.23 4.32
C LEU A 177 -10.02 1.07 5.84
N ALA A 178 -10.22 -0.13 6.38
CA ALA A 178 -10.02 -0.41 7.79
C ALA A 178 -8.55 -0.17 8.22
N LEU A 179 -7.60 -0.52 7.35
CA LEU A 179 -6.17 -0.31 7.63
C LEU A 179 -5.79 1.18 7.71
N GLN A 180 -6.50 2.06 7.00
CA GLN A 180 -6.25 3.51 7.08
C GLN A 180 -6.41 4.02 8.51
N ARG A 181 -7.27 3.41 9.33
CA ARG A 181 -7.42 3.76 10.75
C ARG A 181 -6.15 3.53 11.57
N LEU A 182 -5.21 2.71 11.07
CA LEU A 182 -3.90 2.55 11.70
C LEU A 182 -2.96 3.72 11.43
N THR A 183 -3.20 4.50 10.37
CA THR A 183 -2.33 5.59 9.90
C THR A 183 -3.03 6.95 9.85
N THR A 184 -4.29 7.05 10.26
CA THR A 184 -5.03 8.30 10.43
C THR A 184 -5.49 8.45 11.89
N ARG A 185 -5.60 9.69 12.36
CA ARG A 185 -6.17 10.12 13.65
C ARG A 185 -7.11 11.30 13.38
N GLU A 186 -8.04 11.57 14.28
CA GLU A 186 -8.83 12.81 14.24
C GLU A 186 -7.89 14.02 14.39
N PRO A 187 -7.87 14.95 13.42
CA PRO A 187 -7.02 16.14 13.46
C PRO A 187 -7.59 17.19 14.42
N ASP A 188 -6.69 18.01 14.98
CA ASP A 188 -7.10 19.27 15.60
C ASP A 188 -7.36 20.36 14.54
N ARG A 189 -7.93 21.49 14.99
CA ARG A 189 -8.25 22.63 14.13
C ARG A 189 -7.02 23.14 13.36
N SER A 190 -5.86 23.21 14.00
CA SER A 190 -4.64 23.73 13.36
C SER A 190 -4.13 22.81 12.25
N MET A 191 -4.28 21.49 12.42
CA MET A 191 -3.97 20.51 11.38
C MET A 191 -4.90 20.65 10.18
N LEU A 192 -6.19 20.91 10.41
CA LEU A 192 -7.16 21.18 9.34
C LEU A 192 -6.80 22.46 8.57
N GLU A 193 -6.46 23.54 9.27
CA GLU A 193 -6.04 24.80 8.65
C GLU A 193 -4.80 24.60 7.76
N VAL A 194 -3.80 23.86 8.24
CA VAL A 194 -2.60 23.51 7.45
C VAL A 194 -2.95 22.67 6.23
N ALA A 195 -3.80 21.65 6.38
CA ALA A 195 -4.19 20.78 5.27
C ALA A 195 -4.99 21.55 4.20
N ILE A 196 -5.91 22.42 4.61
CA ILE A 196 -6.68 23.29 3.71
C ILE A 196 -5.74 24.24 2.96
N ALA A 197 -4.82 24.90 3.68
CA ALA A 197 -3.87 25.83 3.07
C ALA A 197 -2.97 25.12 2.03
N ALA A 198 -2.41 23.97 2.39
CA ALA A 198 -1.59 23.17 1.47
C ALA A 198 -2.39 22.69 0.26
N PHE A 199 -3.64 22.28 0.46
CA PHE A 199 -4.51 21.82 -0.63
C PHE A 199 -4.89 22.96 -1.60
N ASN A 200 -5.23 24.13 -1.08
CA ASN A 200 -5.53 25.30 -1.91
C ASN A 200 -4.34 25.76 -2.74
N GLU A 201 -3.12 25.68 -2.18
CA GLU A 201 -1.90 25.98 -2.92
C GLU A 201 -1.69 25.03 -4.10
N VAL A 202 -1.90 23.72 -3.88
CA VAL A 202 -1.84 22.72 -4.96
C VAL A 202 -2.87 23.03 -6.05
N LEU A 203 -4.11 23.37 -5.69
CA LEU A 203 -5.14 23.75 -6.65
C LEU A 203 -4.77 25.02 -7.44
N ALA A 204 -4.15 26.01 -6.79
CA ALA A 204 -3.69 27.23 -7.46
C ALA A 204 -2.62 26.91 -8.51
N LEU A 205 -1.62 26.08 -8.15
CA LEU A 205 -0.56 25.65 -9.06
C LEU A 205 -1.09 24.80 -10.22
N GLU A 206 -2.05 23.89 -9.95
CA GLU A 206 -2.71 23.11 -11.00
C GLU A 206 -3.49 24.02 -11.96
N TYR A 207 -4.17 25.04 -11.45
CA TYR A 207 -4.88 26.01 -12.27
C TYR A 207 -3.92 26.84 -13.13
N GLU A 208 -2.82 27.34 -12.56
CA GLU A 208 -1.79 28.07 -13.30
C GLU A 208 -1.14 27.22 -14.38
N THR A 209 -0.86 25.95 -14.08
CA THR A 209 -0.29 25.00 -15.05
C THR A 209 -1.28 24.72 -16.19
N ALA A 210 -2.54 24.46 -15.87
CA ALA A 210 -3.59 24.22 -16.86
C ALA A 210 -3.86 25.45 -17.74
N LEU A 211 -3.75 26.66 -17.17
CA LEU A 211 -3.79 27.92 -17.90
C LEU A 211 -2.59 28.03 -18.84
N ALA A 212 -1.37 27.84 -18.33
CA ALA A 212 -0.14 27.92 -19.11
C ALA A 212 -0.13 26.95 -20.30
N GLU A 213 -0.55 25.70 -20.09
CA GLU A 213 -0.67 24.67 -21.14
C GLU A 213 -1.75 25.03 -22.18
N LYS A 214 -2.83 25.70 -21.76
CA LYS A 214 -3.89 26.14 -22.68
C LYS A 214 -3.54 27.42 -23.45
N VAL A 215 -2.67 28.27 -22.90
CA VAL A 215 -2.21 29.54 -23.51
C VAL A 215 -0.98 29.35 -24.38
N LEU A 216 -0.09 28.43 -24.00
CA LEU A 216 1.01 27.95 -24.83
C LEU A 216 0.56 26.61 -25.43
N PRO A 217 -0.11 26.58 -26.59
CA PRO A 217 -0.16 25.33 -27.33
C PRO A 217 1.29 24.89 -27.48
N LEU A 218 1.62 23.69 -26.98
CA LEU A 218 2.94 23.11 -27.16
C LEU A 218 3.22 23.12 -28.66
N ASP A 219 3.99 24.11 -29.10
CA ASP A 219 4.56 24.11 -30.42
C ASP A 219 5.62 23.01 -30.38
N GLU A 220 5.21 21.79 -30.73
CA GLU A 220 6.09 20.64 -30.88
C GLU A 220 7.21 20.88 -31.92
N SER A 221 7.20 22.03 -32.63
CA SER A 221 8.24 22.45 -33.55
C SER A 221 9.23 23.49 -32.98
N ALA A 222 9.04 23.98 -31.76
CA ALA A 222 9.95 24.94 -31.15
C ALA A 222 11.25 24.26 -30.66
N PRO A 223 12.44 24.70 -31.11
CA PRO A 223 13.70 24.13 -30.65
C PRO A 223 13.90 24.39 -29.15
N ALA A 224 14.39 23.38 -28.44
CA ALA A 224 14.67 23.47 -27.01
C ALA A 224 15.56 24.70 -26.71
N PRO A 225 15.28 25.47 -25.64
CA PRO A 225 16.07 26.65 -25.32
C PRO A 225 17.51 26.24 -25.02
N GLU A 226 18.46 26.81 -25.78
CA GLU A 226 19.88 26.69 -25.49
C GLU A 226 20.16 27.34 -24.14
N ILE A 227 20.55 26.53 -23.17
CA ILE A 227 20.98 26.97 -21.85
C ILE A 227 22.43 27.45 -22.01
N SER A 228 22.63 28.78 -22.00
CA SER A 228 23.94 29.45 -21.95
C SER A 228 24.46 29.55 -20.53
#